data_AF-A0AAD2W7F0-F1
#
_entry.id   AF-A0AAD2W7F0-F1
#
_cell.length_a   1.000
_cell.length_b   1.000
_cell.length_c   1.000
_cell.angle_alpha   90.00
_cell.angle_beta   90.00
_cell.angle_gamma   90.00
#
_symmetry.space_group_name_H-M   'P 1'
#
loop_
_entity.id
_entity.type
_entity.pdbx_description
1 polymer ?
#
loop_
_entity_poly.entity_id
_entity_poly.type
_entity_poly.pdbx_seq_one_letter_code
_entity_poly.pdbx_strand_id
1 'polypeptide(L)'
;MNFAKLGLIEPLLRTLQQLDYTTPTPVQAKAIPAVLAGRDLMAAAQTGTGKTAGFALPVLQRLALEGEKVASNSIRALVLVPTRELAEQVHNNVREYAENLPLSTYAVYGGVSINPQMMRLRRGVDLLVATPGRLLDLFRQNAVKFNQVQTLVLDEADRMLDLGFAEELQSVYAALPRKRQTLLFSATFSDQIRMLAGLALNDPLSIEVSPRNATATSVKQWLVPVDKKRKADLFCHLLRKQRWKQVLVFAKTRNGVDQLVERLLAEGVNADGIHGDRPQATRQRALDSFKAREVQVLVATDVAARGLDIDDLPLVVNLDLPIVAEDYVHRIGRTGRAGNKGEAISLVCADEVQLLAAIEVLTRQTLPRHEEPDFIPEHRVPMTDASGQVIKKPKKPKKPKENSAKRGLGRWMDSSEAGSAEPAVKAVRKVPSFNGGPRKRKP
;
A
#
# COMPACT_ATOMS: atom_id res chain seq x y z
N MET A 1 -15.23 20.38 19.12
CA MET A 1 -13.93 20.81 19.70
C MET A 1 -13.28 21.76 18.70
N ASN A 2 -12.59 22.83 19.10
CA ASN A 2 -11.96 23.79 18.17
C ASN A 2 -10.42 23.66 18.29
N PHE A 3 -9.67 23.89 17.20
CA PHE A 3 -8.21 23.94 17.16
C PHE A 3 -7.59 24.85 18.22
N ALA A 4 -8.24 25.97 18.57
CA ALA A 4 -7.79 26.86 19.63
C ALA A 4 -7.62 26.18 21.00
N LYS A 5 -8.35 25.07 21.25
CA LYS A 5 -8.24 24.30 22.50
C LYS A 5 -7.07 23.30 22.49
N LEU A 6 -6.34 23.17 21.39
CA LEU A 6 -5.23 22.21 21.24
C LEU A 6 -3.85 22.79 21.59
N GLY A 7 -3.79 24.05 22.02
CA GLY A 7 -2.54 24.71 22.40
C GLY A 7 -1.71 25.23 21.23
N LEU A 8 -2.34 25.43 20.06
CA LEU A 8 -1.67 26.01 18.90
C LEU A 8 -1.51 27.54 19.02
N ILE A 9 -0.41 28.07 18.50
CA ILE A 9 -0.13 29.52 18.46
C ILE A 9 -1.01 30.25 17.45
N GLU A 10 -1.23 31.54 17.71
CA GLU A 10 -2.09 32.42 16.91
C GLU A 10 -1.77 32.42 15.39
N PRO A 11 -0.50 32.46 14.93
CA PRO A 11 -0.21 32.40 13.49
C PRO A 11 -0.74 31.13 12.81
N LEU A 12 -0.61 29.98 13.49
CA LEU A 12 -1.13 28.71 12.98
C LEU A 12 -2.66 28.67 12.99
N LEU A 13 -3.29 29.22 14.03
CA LEU A 13 -4.75 29.30 14.10
C LEU A 13 -5.33 30.14 12.96
N ARG A 14 -4.68 31.25 12.61
CA ARG A 14 -5.07 32.09 11.46
C ARG A 14 -4.93 31.36 10.14
N THR A 15 -3.81 30.67 9.91
CA THR A 15 -3.61 29.85 8.72
C THR A 15 -4.69 28.76 8.62
N LEU A 16 -5.02 28.10 9.73
CA LEU A 16 -6.09 27.09 9.74
C LEU A 16 -7.47 27.68 9.40
N GLN A 17 -7.77 28.90 9.86
CA GLN A 17 -9.00 29.59 9.46
C GLN A 17 -9.02 29.92 7.96
N GLN A 18 -7.90 30.35 7.38
CA GLN A 18 -7.78 30.63 5.95
C GLN A 18 -7.92 29.39 5.08
N LEU A 19 -7.51 28.23 5.60
CA LEU A 19 -7.65 26.93 4.95
C LEU A 19 -9.02 26.26 5.23
N ASP A 20 -9.95 26.96 5.89
CA ASP A 20 -11.28 26.46 6.29
C ASP A 20 -11.25 25.23 7.22
N TYR A 21 -10.19 25.08 8.02
CA TYR A 21 -10.07 24.00 9.01
C TYR A 21 -10.81 24.37 10.30
N THR A 22 -12.10 24.02 10.36
CA THR A 22 -12.97 24.41 11.48
C THR A 22 -12.91 23.46 12.68
N THR A 23 -12.79 22.15 12.43
CA THR A 23 -12.88 21.11 13.47
C THR A 23 -11.71 20.12 13.35
N PRO A 24 -10.95 19.87 14.43
CA PRO A 24 -9.87 18.90 14.39
C PRO A 24 -10.43 17.48 14.26
N THR A 25 -9.79 16.67 13.42
CA THR A 25 -10.10 15.25 13.30
C THR A 25 -9.70 14.50 14.59
N PRO A 26 -10.22 13.29 14.84
CA PRO A 26 -9.90 12.56 16.07
C PRO A 26 -8.40 12.26 16.23
N VAL A 27 -7.67 12.07 15.13
CA VAL A 27 -6.20 11.90 15.18
C VAL A 27 -5.52 13.22 15.55
N GLN A 28 -5.95 14.35 15.00
CA GLN A 28 -5.40 15.69 15.31
C GLN A 28 -5.64 16.07 16.78
N ALA A 29 -6.87 15.86 17.28
CA ALA A 29 -7.25 16.21 18.64
C ALA A 29 -6.41 15.48 19.71
N LYS A 30 -5.96 14.25 19.41
CA LYS A 30 -5.11 13.45 20.29
C LYS A 30 -3.61 13.67 20.05
N ALA A 31 -3.20 13.78 18.79
CA ALA A 31 -1.79 13.89 18.42
C ALA A 31 -1.21 15.27 18.75
N ILE A 32 -1.92 16.36 18.40
CA ILE A 32 -1.37 17.73 18.52
C ILE A 32 -0.90 18.02 19.95
N PRO A 33 -1.71 17.83 21.01
CA PRO A 33 -1.26 18.10 22.37
C PRO A 33 -0.08 17.20 22.81
N ALA A 34 -0.07 15.93 22.40
CA ALA A 34 1.01 15.00 22.75
C ALA A 34 2.35 15.38 22.08
N VAL A 35 2.29 15.82 20.82
CA VAL A 35 3.48 16.27 20.09
C VAL A 35 4.02 17.57 20.67
N LEU A 36 3.16 18.52 21.04
CA LEU A 36 3.55 19.75 21.74
C LEU A 36 4.21 19.47 23.09
N ALA A 37 3.75 18.44 23.82
CA ALA A 37 4.37 18.01 25.08
C ALA A 37 5.73 17.30 24.90
N GLY A 38 6.20 17.13 23.66
CA GLY A 38 7.48 16.49 23.37
C GLY A 38 7.50 14.97 23.50
N ARG A 39 6.33 14.32 23.66
CA ARG A 39 6.24 12.86 23.76
C ARG A 39 6.36 12.22 22.37
N ASP A 40 7.02 11.07 22.32
CA ASP A 40 7.00 10.22 21.12
C ASP A 40 5.58 9.72 20.84
N LEU A 41 5.28 9.47 19.57
CA LEU A 41 3.94 9.12 19.13
C LEU A 41 3.96 7.93 18.17
N MET A 42 3.02 7.01 18.36
CA MET A 42 2.70 5.96 17.40
C MET A 42 1.21 6.05 17.08
N ALA A 43 0.87 6.45 15.85
CA ALA A 43 -0.50 6.67 15.42
C ALA A 43 -0.89 5.77 14.25
N ALA A 44 -1.93 4.96 14.44
CA ALA A 44 -2.62 4.23 13.38
C ALA A 44 -3.86 5.02 12.96
N ALA A 45 -3.77 5.62 11.77
CA ALA A 45 -4.87 6.29 11.13
C ALA A 45 -4.72 6.22 9.60
N GLN A 46 -5.85 6.14 8.92
CA GLN A 46 -5.88 6.02 7.46
C GLN A 46 -5.43 7.32 6.79
N THR A 47 -5.04 7.25 5.53
CA THR A 47 -4.83 8.45 4.70
C THR A 47 -6.11 9.31 4.68
N GLY A 48 -5.97 10.62 4.44
CA GLY A 48 -7.09 11.56 4.43
C GLY A 48 -7.74 11.86 5.80
N THR A 49 -7.27 11.25 6.89
CA THR A 49 -7.76 11.56 8.26
C THR A 49 -7.11 12.81 8.87
N GLY A 50 -6.33 13.56 8.09
CA GLY A 50 -5.65 14.76 8.55
C GLY A 50 -4.38 14.51 9.37
N LYS A 51 -3.71 13.36 9.17
CA LYS A 51 -2.43 12.99 9.83
C LYS A 51 -1.36 14.05 9.63
N THR A 52 -1.24 14.59 8.42
CA THR A 52 -0.23 15.61 8.08
C THR A 52 -0.35 16.83 8.98
N ALA A 53 -1.54 17.42 9.12
CA ALA A 53 -1.76 18.52 10.07
C ALA A 53 -1.53 18.08 11.53
N GLY A 54 -1.86 16.83 11.88
CA GLY A 54 -1.67 16.27 13.21
C GLY A 54 -0.22 16.26 13.71
N PHE A 55 0.77 16.09 12.82
CA PHE A 55 2.18 16.24 13.17
C PHE A 55 2.77 17.58 12.74
N ALA A 56 2.39 18.13 11.60
CA ALA A 56 3.07 19.29 11.02
C ALA A 56 2.82 20.55 11.85
N LEU A 57 1.58 20.80 12.29
CA LEU A 57 1.23 21.97 13.10
C LEU A 57 2.05 22.05 14.40
N PRO A 58 2.07 21.02 15.26
CA PRO A 58 2.83 21.08 16.49
C PRO A 58 4.35 21.10 16.25
N VAL A 59 4.85 20.44 15.20
CA VAL A 59 6.30 20.49 14.84
C VAL A 59 6.71 21.88 14.38
N LEU A 60 5.92 22.52 13.50
CA LEU A 60 6.17 23.89 13.04
C LEU A 60 6.13 24.88 14.21
N GLN A 61 5.17 24.74 15.12
CA GLN A 61 5.11 25.56 16.33
C GLN A 61 6.39 25.43 17.16
N ARG A 62 6.82 24.20 17.44
CA ARG A 62 8.06 23.97 18.20
C ARG A 62 9.28 24.56 17.50
N LEU A 63 9.39 24.42 16.18
CA LEU A 63 10.48 25.02 15.41
C LEU A 63 10.47 26.56 15.42
N ALA A 64 9.29 27.16 15.49
CA ALA A 64 9.12 28.62 15.52
C ALA A 64 9.40 29.22 16.91
N LEU A 65 9.12 28.49 17.98
CA LEU A 65 9.26 28.96 19.37
C LEU A 65 10.56 28.52 20.03
N GLU A 66 11.10 27.36 19.65
CA GLU A 66 12.20 26.68 20.33
C GLU A 66 13.42 26.50 19.40
N GLY A 67 14.59 26.53 20.02
CA GLY A 67 15.84 26.10 19.41
C GLY A 67 16.63 27.18 18.69
N GLU A 68 17.84 26.80 18.29
CA GLU A 68 18.74 27.67 17.54
C GLU A 68 18.30 27.81 16.08
N LYS A 69 18.77 28.87 15.43
CA LYS A 69 18.61 29.01 13.98
C LYS A 69 19.28 27.85 13.26
N VAL A 70 18.66 27.40 12.17
CA VAL A 70 19.23 26.33 11.36
C VAL A 70 20.58 26.76 10.76
N ALA A 71 21.58 25.90 10.90
CA ALA A 71 22.91 26.11 10.35
C ALA A 71 22.98 25.70 8.87
N SER A 72 24.05 26.13 8.19
CA SER A 72 24.32 25.72 6.81
C SER A 72 24.37 24.20 6.67
N ASN A 73 23.79 23.68 5.58
CA ASN A 73 23.61 22.25 5.29
C ASN A 73 22.91 21.48 6.42
N SER A 74 22.21 22.12 7.36
CA SER A 74 21.62 21.44 8.52
C SER A 74 20.10 21.47 8.45
N ILE A 75 19.47 20.56 9.19
CA ILE A 75 18.02 20.49 9.33
C ILE A 75 17.61 20.32 10.79
N ARG A 76 16.42 20.84 11.16
CA ARG A 76 15.89 20.76 12.53
C ARG A 76 14.78 19.71 12.68
N ALA A 77 13.91 19.57 11.70
CA ALA A 77 12.93 18.50 11.62
C ALA A 77 13.06 17.72 10.32
N LEU A 78 12.87 16.40 10.39
CA LEU A 78 12.90 15.49 9.26
C LEU A 78 11.58 14.74 9.17
N VAL A 79 10.93 14.78 8.01
CA VAL A 79 9.75 13.98 7.69
C VAL A 79 10.11 12.99 6.61
N LEU A 80 10.12 11.71 6.94
CA LEU A 80 10.35 10.61 6.02
C LEU A 80 9.04 10.13 5.42
N VAL A 81 9.03 9.98 4.11
CA VAL A 81 7.89 9.50 3.33
C VAL A 81 8.34 8.45 2.29
N PRO A 82 7.50 7.47 1.95
CA PRO A 82 7.84 6.38 1.05
C PRO A 82 8.03 6.80 -0.42
N THR A 83 7.32 7.83 -0.89
CA THR A 83 7.36 8.20 -2.31
C THR A 83 7.53 9.68 -2.53
N ARG A 84 8.00 10.01 -3.73
CA ARG A 84 8.14 11.38 -4.20
C ARG A 84 6.82 12.15 -4.16
N GLU A 85 5.74 11.50 -4.61
CA GLU A 85 4.44 12.16 -4.71
C GLU A 85 3.93 12.54 -3.32
N LEU A 86 4.11 11.65 -2.33
CA LEU A 86 3.79 11.98 -0.95
C LEU A 86 4.74 13.05 -0.39
N ALA A 87 6.00 13.07 -0.81
CA ALA A 87 6.95 14.10 -0.40
C ALA A 87 6.52 15.51 -0.86
N GLU A 88 6.07 15.63 -2.10
CA GLU A 88 5.54 16.88 -2.65
C GLU A 88 4.24 17.27 -1.94
N GLN A 89 3.31 16.34 -1.75
CA GLN A 89 2.04 16.59 -1.05
C GLN A 89 2.28 17.07 0.39
N VAL A 90 3.09 16.34 1.16
CA VAL A 90 3.40 16.69 2.55
C VAL A 90 4.14 18.01 2.62
N HIS A 91 5.06 18.28 1.70
CA HIS A 91 5.76 19.56 1.65
C HIS A 91 4.84 20.73 1.30
N ASN A 92 3.91 20.57 0.37
CA ASN A 92 2.92 21.60 0.04
C ASN A 92 2.04 21.92 1.25
N ASN A 93 1.50 20.90 1.92
CA ASN A 93 0.72 21.09 3.16
C ASN A 93 1.55 21.81 4.23
N VAL A 94 2.78 21.37 4.46
CA VAL A 94 3.70 22.00 5.41
C VAL A 94 3.99 23.46 5.04
N ARG A 95 4.14 23.77 3.75
CA ARG A 95 4.39 25.13 3.27
C ARG A 95 3.17 26.02 3.51
N GLU A 96 1.97 25.54 3.26
CA GLU A 96 0.72 26.26 3.56
C GLU A 96 0.62 26.53 5.06
N TYR A 97 0.82 25.52 5.91
CA TYR A 97 0.80 25.68 7.37
C TYR A 97 1.87 26.63 7.89
N ALA A 98 3.01 26.73 7.20
CA ALA A 98 4.14 27.58 7.59
C ALA A 98 4.08 29.01 7.02
N GLU A 99 3.04 29.38 6.24
CA GLU A 99 2.98 30.66 5.51
C GLU A 99 3.24 31.88 6.41
N ASN A 100 2.68 31.86 7.63
CA ASN A 100 2.82 32.94 8.62
C ASN A 100 3.94 32.71 9.65
N LEU A 101 4.89 31.80 9.37
CA LEU A 101 6.01 31.47 10.25
C LEU A 101 7.35 31.77 9.57
N PRO A 102 8.37 32.23 10.32
CA PRO A 102 9.70 32.51 9.77
C PRO A 102 10.53 31.21 9.60
N LEU A 103 9.94 30.20 8.96
CA LEU A 103 10.52 28.87 8.80
C LEU A 103 10.76 28.54 7.33
N SER A 104 11.87 27.88 7.07
CA SER A 104 12.24 27.37 5.76
C SER A 104 11.91 25.89 5.65
N THR A 105 11.22 25.50 4.57
CA THR A 105 10.81 24.12 4.33
C THR A 105 11.22 23.67 2.93
N TYR A 106 11.50 22.38 2.75
CA TYR A 106 11.87 21.84 1.46
C TYR A 106 11.58 20.34 1.33
N ALA A 107 11.45 19.86 0.09
CA ALA A 107 11.29 18.44 -0.24
C ALA A 107 12.51 17.91 -1.02
N VAL A 108 12.97 16.71 -0.69
CA VAL A 108 14.03 16.01 -1.42
C VAL A 108 13.64 14.57 -1.73
N TYR A 109 13.76 14.18 -2.99
CA TYR A 109 13.38 12.85 -3.46
C TYR A 109 14.13 12.45 -4.73
N GLY A 110 14.12 11.15 -5.04
CA GLY A 110 14.74 10.55 -6.21
C GLY A 110 14.09 10.92 -7.56
N GLY A 111 14.72 10.52 -8.66
CA GLY A 111 14.16 10.69 -10.01
C GLY A 111 14.22 12.12 -10.57
N VAL A 112 14.92 13.03 -9.90
CA VAL A 112 15.27 14.38 -10.39
C VAL A 112 16.74 14.68 -10.07
N SER A 113 17.32 15.68 -10.73
CA SER A 113 18.71 16.09 -10.49
C SER A 113 18.96 16.39 -9.00
N ILE A 114 20.08 15.90 -8.46
CA ILE A 114 20.46 16.10 -7.06
C ILE A 114 21.03 17.51 -6.80
N ASN A 115 21.69 18.10 -7.81
CA ASN A 115 22.39 19.38 -7.67
C ASN A 115 21.47 20.54 -7.21
N PRO A 116 20.26 20.74 -7.76
CA PRO A 116 19.33 21.75 -7.25
C PRO A 116 18.96 21.54 -5.78
N GLN A 117 18.81 20.29 -5.35
CA GLN A 117 18.50 19.96 -3.96
C GLN A 117 19.69 20.26 -3.04
N MET A 118 20.92 19.93 -3.45
CA MET A 118 22.14 20.30 -2.71
C MET A 118 22.27 21.82 -2.58
N MET A 119 22.05 22.56 -3.66
CA MET A 119 22.13 24.02 -3.66
C MET A 119 21.12 24.64 -2.71
N ARG A 120 19.88 24.11 -2.67
CA ARG A 120 18.83 24.62 -1.79
C ARG A 120 19.14 24.39 -0.30
N LEU A 121 19.79 23.27 0.03
CA LEU A 121 20.16 22.90 1.40
C LEU A 121 21.32 23.73 1.98
N ARG A 122 22.09 24.43 1.13
CA ARG A 122 23.25 25.24 1.57
C ARG A 122 22.93 26.26 2.66
N ARG A 123 21.73 26.83 2.64
CA ARG A 123 21.28 27.84 3.62
C ARG A 123 20.74 27.23 4.92
N GLY A 124 20.63 25.90 5.01
CA GLY A 124 19.85 25.24 6.05
C GLY A 124 18.36 25.23 5.74
N VAL A 125 17.65 24.24 6.27
CA VAL A 125 16.20 24.08 6.13
C VAL A 125 15.61 23.65 7.48
N ASP A 126 14.61 24.37 8.00
CA ASP A 126 14.03 24.07 9.30
C ASP A 126 13.28 22.73 9.31
N LEU A 127 12.48 22.46 8.26
CA LEU A 127 11.77 21.20 8.08
C LEU A 127 12.01 20.62 6.69
N LEU A 128 12.63 19.46 6.64
CA LEU A 128 12.89 18.71 5.41
C LEU A 128 11.94 17.53 5.28
N VAL A 129 11.21 17.45 4.16
CA VAL A 129 10.47 16.26 3.74
C VAL A 129 11.35 15.45 2.79
N ALA A 130 11.52 14.15 3.02
CA ALA A 130 12.48 13.37 2.26
C ALA A 130 12.04 11.92 2.00
N THR A 131 12.41 11.38 0.83
CA THR A 131 12.42 9.93 0.64
C THR A 131 13.74 9.33 1.15
N PRO A 132 13.74 8.13 1.78
CA PRO A 132 14.92 7.58 2.47
C PRO A 132 16.18 7.51 1.61
N GLY A 133 16.08 6.95 0.40
CA GLY A 133 17.23 6.82 -0.51
C GLY A 133 17.87 8.17 -0.86
N ARG A 134 17.06 9.16 -1.26
CA ARG A 134 17.59 10.50 -1.62
C ARG A 134 18.19 11.22 -0.40
N LEU A 135 17.59 11.06 0.78
CA LEU A 135 18.14 11.63 2.00
C LEU A 135 19.55 11.11 2.26
N LEU A 136 19.76 9.80 2.15
CA LEU A 136 21.05 9.17 2.37
C LEU A 136 22.08 9.59 1.32
N ASP A 137 21.68 9.74 0.05
CA ASP A 137 22.57 10.25 -0.99
C ASP A 137 23.06 11.67 -0.68
N LEU A 138 22.15 12.57 -0.27
CA LEU A 138 22.49 13.93 0.12
C LEU A 138 23.39 13.96 1.37
N PHE A 139 23.13 13.07 2.33
CA PHE A 139 23.95 12.94 3.54
C PHE A 139 25.37 12.46 3.20
N ARG A 140 25.50 11.43 2.35
CA ARG A 140 26.80 10.92 1.87
C ARG A 140 27.60 11.96 1.10
N GLN A 141 26.92 12.85 0.37
CA GLN A 141 27.54 13.98 -0.33
C GLN A 141 27.80 15.20 0.57
N ASN A 142 27.57 15.08 1.89
CA ASN A 142 27.72 16.16 2.87
C ASN A 142 26.87 17.41 2.56
N ALA A 143 25.79 17.24 1.80
CA ALA A 143 24.84 18.29 1.44
C ALA A 143 23.79 18.53 2.54
N VAL A 144 23.55 17.53 3.40
CA VAL A 144 22.72 17.65 4.60
C VAL A 144 23.43 17.03 5.80
N LYS A 145 23.24 17.64 6.97
CA LYS A 145 23.77 17.23 8.28
C LYS A 145 22.61 17.10 9.27
N PHE A 146 22.73 16.12 10.16
CA PHE A 146 21.66 15.76 11.09
C PHE A 146 21.90 16.21 12.54
N ASN A 147 23.00 16.90 12.81
CA ASN A 147 23.40 17.36 14.13
C ASN A 147 22.34 18.22 14.86
N GLN A 148 21.52 18.97 14.12
CA GLN A 148 20.46 19.82 14.68
C GLN A 148 19.06 19.17 14.66
N VAL A 149 18.94 17.90 14.23
CA VAL A 149 17.62 17.24 14.15
C VAL A 149 17.06 16.99 15.55
N GLN A 150 15.96 17.68 15.86
CA GLN A 150 15.21 17.55 17.11
C GLN A 150 13.94 16.69 16.98
N THR A 151 13.41 16.55 15.75
CA THR A 151 12.19 15.77 15.50
C THR A 151 12.34 14.93 14.24
N LEU A 152 11.98 13.65 14.33
CA LEU A 152 11.81 12.73 13.23
C LEU A 152 10.34 12.35 13.10
N VAL A 153 9.80 12.42 11.89
CA VAL A 153 8.47 11.92 11.55
C VAL A 153 8.61 10.82 10.50
N LEU A 154 7.95 9.69 10.70
CA LEU A 154 7.77 8.65 9.69
C LEU A 154 6.29 8.65 9.29
N ASP A 155 5.98 9.09 8.07
CA ASP A 155 4.63 9.05 7.53
C ASP A 155 4.49 7.93 6.49
N GLU A 156 3.39 7.18 6.58
CA GLU A 156 3.20 5.90 5.88
C GLU A 156 4.36 4.91 6.13
N ALA A 157 4.68 4.68 7.40
CA ALA A 157 5.80 3.83 7.81
C ALA A 157 5.64 2.37 7.37
N ASP A 158 4.41 1.84 7.35
CA ASP A 158 4.06 0.53 6.79
C ASP A 158 4.49 0.44 5.33
N ARG A 159 4.11 1.44 4.55
CA ARG A 159 4.48 1.51 3.14
C ARG A 159 5.98 1.64 2.90
N MET A 160 6.72 2.32 3.78
CA MET A 160 8.18 2.36 3.67
C MET A 160 8.78 0.95 3.79
N LEU A 161 8.26 0.12 4.68
CA LEU A 161 8.69 -1.28 4.81
C LEU A 161 8.28 -2.12 3.61
N ASP A 162 7.05 -1.95 3.10
CA ASP A 162 6.56 -2.68 1.92
C ASP A 162 7.38 -2.39 0.65
N LEU A 163 7.90 -1.17 0.53
CA LEU A 163 8.78 -0.76 -0.57
C LEU A 163 10.24 -1.18 -0.36
N GLY A 164 10.55 -1.85 0.75
CA GLY A 164 11.88 -2.39 1.04
C GLY A 164 12.85 -1.40 1.67
N PHE A 165 12.40 -0.24 2.19
CA PHE A 165 13.29 0.78 2.77
C PHE A 165 13.83 0.44 4.17
N ALA A 166 13.75 -0.82 4.61
CA ALA A 166 14.14 -1.20 5.97
C ALA A 166 15.62 -0.89 6.26
N GLU A 167 16.52 -1.16 5.31
CA GLU A 167 17.96 -0.91 5.45
C GLU A 167 18.28 0.59 5.43
N GLU A 168 17.63 1.36 4.56
CA GLU A 168 17.77 2.81 4.51
C GLU A 168 17.27 3.46 5.78
N LEU A 169 16.13 3.02 6.32
CA LEU A 169 15.61 3.52 7.59
C LEU A 169 16.61 3.27 8.73
N GLN A 170 17.17 2.06 8.83
CA GLN A 170 18.22 1.76 9.82
C GLN A 170 19.44 2.68 9.67
N SER A 171 19.88 2.93 8.43
CA SER A 171 20.99 3.84 8.14
C SER A 171 20.69 5.28 8.54
N VAL A 172 19.46 5.75 8.30
CA VAL A 172 19.02 7.08 8.75
C VAL A 172 19.02 7.15 10.28
N TYR A 173 18.42 6.17 10.96
CA TYR A 173 18.41 6.15 12.43
C TYR A 173 19.79 6.15 13.05
N ALA A 174 20.75 5.43 12.46
CA ALA A 174 22.13 5.40 12.92
C ALA A 174 22.84 6.75 12.76
N ALA A 175 22.45 7.55 11.76
CA ALA A 175 23.04 8.86 11.49
C ALA A 175 22.36 10.01 12.28
N LEU A 176 21.13 9.81 12.76
CA LEU A 176 20.39 10.82 13.52
C LEU A 176 20.84 10.92 14.99
N PRO A 177 20.67 12.10 15.64
CA PRO A 177 20.91 12.25 17.07
C PRO A 177 20.05 11.29 17.90
N ARG A 178 20.64 10.74 18.98
CA ARG A 178 19.93 9.84 19.92
C ARG A 178 18.80 10.55 20.66
N LYS A 179 19.03 11.79 21.09
CA LYS A 179 18.03 12.61 21.79
C LYS A 179 17.24 13.40 20.74
N ARG A 180 16.05 12.93 20.42
CA ARG A 180 15.08 13.58 19.53
C ARG A 180 13.68 13.07 19.88
N GLN A 181 12.65 13.80 19.47
CA GLN A 181 11.28 13.30 19.45
C GLN A 181 11.06 12.49 18.15
N THR A 182 10.44 11.32 18.24
CA THR A 182 10.07 10.51 17.07
C THR A 182 8.56 10.32 17.00
N LEU A 183 7.98 10.56 15.82
CA LEU A 183 6.56 10.40 15.54
C LEU A 183 6.39 9.38 14.40
N LEU A 184 5.68 8.29 14.64
CA LEU A 184 5.41 7.25 13.66
C LEU A 184 3.93 7.23 13.31
N PHE A 185 3.64 7.42 12.02
CA PHE A 185 2.31 7.37 11.44
C PHE A 185 2.22 6.22 10.44
N SER A 186 1.20 5.39 10.61
CA SER A 186 0.96 4.20 9.79
C SER A 186 -0.54 4.05 9.54
N ALA A 187 -0.93 3.34 8.49
CA ALA A 187 -2.32 2.95 8.34
C ALA A 187 -2.68 1.80 9.29
N THR A 188 -1.70 0.94 9.61
CA THR A 188 -1.90 -0.24 10.45
C THR A 188 -0.80 -0.43 11.51
N PHE A 189 -1.10 -1.18 12.57
CA PHE A 189 -0.12 -1.69 13.53
C PHE A 189 0.21 -3.15 13.23
N SER A 190 0.83 -3.40 12.08
CA SER A 190 1.43 -4.70 11.77
C SER A 190 2.59 -5.01 12.73
N ASP A 191 2.98 -6.28 12.83
CA ASP A 191 4.09 -6.68 13.71
C ASP A 191 5.41 -6.04 13.28
N GLN A 192 5.61 -5.86 11.97
CA GLN A 192 6.76 -5.14 11.42
C GLN A 192 6.79 -3.68 11.88
N ILE A 193 5.64 -3.01 11.92
CA ILE A 193 5.53 -1.64 12.42
C ILE A 193 5.78 -1.57 13.93
N ARG A 194 5.33 -2.56 14.71
CA ARG A 194 5.63 -2.66 16.14
C ARG A 194 7.12 -2.88 16.39
N MET A 195 7.79 -3.70 15.58
CA MET A 195 9.24 -3.87 15.65
C MET A 195 9.98 -2.57 15.31
N LEU A 196 9.60 -1.90 14.22
CA LEU A 196 10.16 -0.60 13.85
C LEU A 196 9.98 0.43 14.97
N ALA A 197 8.78 0.48 15.56
CA ALA A 197 8.45 1.34 16.68
C ALA A 197 9.35 1.08 17.90
N GLY A 198 9.58 -0.18 18.26
CA GLY A 198 10.46 -0.55 19.37
C GLY A 198 11.93 -0.17 19.20
N LEU A 199 12.38 0.02 17.95
CA LEU A 199 13.75 0.48 17.64
C LEU A 199 13.86 2.01 17.59
N ALA A 200 12.75 2.69 17.24
CA ALA A 200 12.76 4.11 16.86
C ALA A 200 12.22 5.06 17.94
N LEU A 201 11.31 4.58 18.79
CA LEU A 201 10.52 5.38 19.73
C LEU A 201 10.89 5.07 21.18
N ASN A 202 10.69 6.05 22.06
CA ASN A 202 10.86 5.92 23.51
C ASN A 202 9.55 6.24 24.25
N ASP A 203 8.94 5.23 24.90
CA ASP A 203 7.64 5.32 25.58
C ASP A 203 6.56 6.12 24.79
N PRO A 204 6.24 5.68 23.55
CA PRO A 204 5.34 6.44 22.69
C PRO A 204 3.89 6.38 23.17
N LEU A 205 3.18 7.51 23.04
CA LEU A 205 1.72 7.48 23.10
C LEU A 205 1.18 6.72 21.88
N SER A 206 0.39 5.68 22.13
CA SER A 206 -0.29 4.93 21.06
C SER A 206 -1.70 5.49 20.80
N ILE A 207 -1.96 5.91 19.57
CA ILE A 207 -3.28 6.38 19.12
C ILE A 207 -3.78 5.45 18.02
N GLU A 208 -4.94 4.83 18.23
CA GLU A 208 -5.63 4.05 17.20
C GLU A 208 -7.02 4.69 16.97
N VAL A 209 -7.24 5.23 15.78
CA VAL A 209 -8.48 5.98 15.46
C VAL A 209 -9.47 5.15 14.65
N SER A 210 -9.01 4.09 13.97
CA SER A 210 -9.87 3.23 13.15
C SER A 210 -9.59 1.76 13.46
N PRO A 211 -10.63 0.92 13.69
CA PRO A 211 -10.47 -0.52 13.69
C PRO A 211 -9.86 -0.99 12.37
N ARG A 212 -9.08 -2.08 12.39
CA ARG A 212 -8.31 -2.63 11.25
C ARG A 212 -9.07 -2.77 9.90
N ASN A 213 -10.41 -2.67 9.86
CA ASN A 213 -11.23 -2.94 8.66
C ASN A 213 -12.27 -1.84 8.31
N ALA A 214 -12.26 -0.67 8.96
CA ALA A 214 -13.38 0.29 8.85
C ALA A 214 -13.70 0.75 7.40
N THR A 215 -12.70 0.89 6.53
CA THR A 215 -12.89 1.28 5.11
C THR A 215 -13.60 0.21 4.31
N ALA A 216 -13.29 -1.07 4.55
CA ALA A 216 -13.95 -2.16 3.87
C ALA A 216 -15.44 -2.23 4.26
N THR A 217 -15.83 -1.65 5.40
CA THR A 217 -17.24 -1.62 5.82
C THR A 217 -18.02 -0.46 5.20
N SER A 218 -17.37 0.66 4.83
CA SER A 218 -18.05 1.84 4.26
C SER A 218 -18.20 1.83 2.74
N VAL A 219 -17.36 1.08 2.03
CA VAL A 219 -17.34 1.01 0.55
C VAL A 219 -18.16 -0.18 0.06
N LYS A 220 -19.09 0.04 -0.88
CA LYS A 220 -19.81 -1.03 -1.56
C LYS A 220 -18.85 -1.76 -2.49
N GLN A 221 -18.55 -3.02 -2.19
CA GLN A 221 -17.60 -3.83 -2.96
C GLN A 221 -18.30 -4.99 -3.63
N TRP A 222 -17.89 -5.31 -4.86
CA TRP A 222 -18.31 -6.52 -5.57
C TRP A 222 -17.31 -6.86 -6.68
N LEU A 223 -17.42 -8.08 -7.22
CA LEU A 223 -16.54 -8.55 -8.28
C LEU A 223 -17.32 -9.04 -9.50
N VAL A 224 -16.67 -8.95 -10.66
CA VAL A 224 -17.11 -9.53 -11.93
C VAL A 224 -16.11 -10.59 -12.35
N PRO A 225 -16.51 -11.88 -12.39
CA PRO A 225 -15.66 -12.94 -12.93
C PRO A 225 -15.45 -12.73 -14.43
N VAL A 226 -14.20 -12.80 -14.90
CA VAL A 226 -13.87 -12.62 -16.31
C VAL A 226 -12.55 -13.32 -16.66
N ASP A 227 -12.41 -13.80 -17.90
CA ASP A 227 -11.13 -14.33 -18.37
C ASP A 227 -10.08 -13.22 -18.46
N LYS A 228 -8.83 -13.55 -18.11
CA LYS A 228 -7.72 -12.60 -18.04
C LYS A 228 -7.59 -11.72 -19.29
N LYS A 229 -7.73 -12.31 -20.48
CA LYS A 229 -7.60 -11.61 -21.77
C LYS A 229 -8.74 -10.61 -22.04
N ARG A 230 -9.90 -10.80 -21.41
CA ARG A 230 -11.12 -10.02 -21.63
C ARG A 230 -11.35 -8.93 -20.57
N LYS A 231 -10.46 -8.78 -19.59
CA LYS A 231 -10.58 -7.77 -18.53
C LYS A 231 -10.69 -6.35 -19.08
N ALA A 232 -9.85 -5.98 -20.05
CA ALA A 232 -9.89 -4.67 -20.68
C ALA A 232 -11.18 -4.45 -21.48
N ASP A 233 -11.61 -5.47 -22.24
CA ASP A 233 -12.88 -5.42 -22.98
C ASP A 233 -14.08 -5.21 -22.04
N LEU A 234 -14.10 -5.96 -20.94
CA LEU A 234 -15.15 -5.87 -19.92
C LEU A 234 -15.15 -4.49 -19.25
N PHE A 235 -13.97 -3.95 -18.95
CA PHE A 235 -13.88 -2.60 -18.38
C PHE A 235 -14.48 -1.56 -19.32
N CYS A 236 -14.09 -1.55 -20.61
CA CYS A 236 -14.65 -0.62 -21.60
C CYS A 236 -16.17 -0.78 -21.75
N HIS A 237 -16.66 -2.03 -21.77
CA HIS A 237 -18.10 -2.33 -21.79
C HIS A 237 -18.83 -1.74 -20.59
N LEU A 238 -18.34 -1.98 -19.36
CA LEU A 238 -18.95 -1.48 -18.14
C LEU A 238 -18.89 0.04 -18.06
N LEU A 239 -17.77 0.65 -18.47
CA LEU A 239 -17.61 2.11 -18.55
C LEU A 239 -18.71 2.75 -19.42
N ARG A 240 -18.98 2.18 -20.59
CA ARG A 240 -20.05 2.64 -21.50
C ARG A 240 -21.45 2.35 -20.97
N LYS A 241 -21.69 1.11 -20.52
CA LYS A 241 -23.00 0.64 -20.01
C LYS A 241 -23.46 1.45 -18.80
N GLN A 242 -22.56 1.72 -17.87
CA GLN A 242 -22.85 2.41 -16.60
C GLN A 242 -22.62 3.92 -16.67
N ARG A 243 -22.04 4.44 -17.76
CA ARG A 243 -21.77 5.87 -17.99
C ARG A 243 -20.98 6.52 -16.85
N TRP A 244 -19.92 5.85 -16.38
CA TRP A 244 -19.13 6.38 -15.27
C TRP A 244 -18.42 7.67 -15.65
N LYS A 245 -18.48 8.69 -14.78
CA LYS A 245 -17.95 10.03 -15.07
C LYS A 245 -16.51 10.24 -14.62
N GLN A 246 -16.06 9.54 -13.59
CA GLN A 246 -14.72 9.65 -13.05
C GLN A 246 -14.34 8.32 -12.41
N VAL A 247 -13.26 7.70 -12.87
CA VAL A 247 -12.87 6.36 -12.44
C VAL A 247 -11.37 6.27 -12.24
N LEU A 248 -10.95 5.76 -11.08
CA LEU A 248 -9.57 5.35 -10.85
C LEU A 248 -9.46 3.84 -11.07
N VAL A 249 -8.62 3.44 -12.01
CA VAL A 249 -8.43 2.05 -12.42
C VAL A 249 -7.04 1.58 -12.00
N PHE A 250 -6.98 0.46 -11.28
CA PHE A 250 -5.72 -0.14 -10.88
C PHE A 250 -5.37 -1.33 -11.78
N ALA A 251 -4.21 -1.25 -12.41
CA ALA A 251 -3.61 -2.32 -13.21
C ALA A 251 -2.32 -2.81 -12.56
N LYS A 252 -1.99 -4.10 -12.75
CA LYS A 252 -0.83 -4.72 -12.09
C LYS A 252 0.51 -4.23 -12.63
N THR A 253 0.59 -3.94 -13.93
CA THR A 253 1.87 -3.67 -14.62
C THR A 253 1.85 -2.32 -15.32
N ARG A 254 3.04 -1.74 -15.50
CA ARG A 254 3.25 -0.48 -16.24
C ARG A 254 2.72 -0.60 -17.67
N ASN A 255 3.07 -1.68 -18.36
CA ASN A 255 2.57 -1.95 -19.71
C ASN A 255 1.05 -2.11 -19.74
N GLY A 256 0.45 -2.71 -18.70
CA GLY A 256 -1.02 -2.82 -18.60
C GLY A 256 -1.71 -1.47 -18.43
N VAL A 257 -1.08 -0.53 -17.73
CA VAL A 257 -1.54 0.87 -17.65
C VAL A 257 -1.54 1.50 -19.04
N ASP A 258 -0.40 1.45 -19.74
CA ASP A 258 -0.26 2.07 -21.06
C ASP A 258 -1.21 1.48 -22.10
N GLN A 259 -1.33 0.15 -22.14
CA GLN A 259 -2.25 -0.55 -23.06
C GLN A 259 -3.71 -0.19 -22.83
N LEU A 260 -4.13 -0.07 -21.57
CA LEU A 260 -5.52 0.31 -21.27
C LEU A 260 -5.77 1.78 -21.66
N VAL A 261 -4.83 2.68 -21.38
CA VAL A 261 -4.95 4.10 -21.76
C VAL A 261 -5.03 4.26 -23.28
N GLU A 262 -4.14 3.62 -24.03
CA GLU A 262 -4.14 3.65 -25.50
C GLU A 262 -5.49 3.20 -26.07
N ARG A 263 -6.01 2.09 -25.53
CA ARG A 263 -7.31 1.57 -25.93
C ARG A 263 -8.46 2.53 -25.62
N LEU A 264 -8.49 3.11 -24.42
CA LEU A 264 -9.55 4.04 -24.02
C LEU A 264 -9.55 5.29 -24.92
N LEU A 265 -8.36 5.82 -25.22
CA LEU A 265 -8.21 6.93 -26.16
C LEU A 265 -8.71 6.57 -27.57
N ALA A 266 -8.41 5.37 -28.06
CA ALA A 266 -8.93 4.88 -29.34
C ALA A 266 -10.47 4.74 -29.36
N GLU A 267 -11.09 4.45 -28.21
CA GLU A 267 -12.55 4.42 -28.04
C GLU A 267 -13.14 5.83 -27.75
N GLY A 268 -12.34 6.89 -27.81
CA GLY A 268 -12.79 8.28 -27.59
C GLY A 268 -13.01 8.65 -26.12
N VAL A 269 -12.50 7.86 -25.17
CA VAL A 269 -12.57 8.13 -23.74
C VAL A 269 -11.34 8.93 -23.33
N ASN A 270 -11.54 10.04 -22.61
CA ASN A 270 -10.41 10.80 -22.08
C ASN A 270 -9.75 10.04 -20.91
N ALA A 271 -8.56 9.50 -21.14
CA ALA A 271 -7.84 8.66 -20.19
C ALA A 271 -6.37 9.04 -20.10
N ASP A 272 -5.77 8.89 -18.92
CA ASP A 272 -4.33 9.06 -18.71
C ASP A 272 -3.79 8.00 -17.73
N GLY A 273 -2.47 7.82 -17.72
CA GLY A 273 -1.77 6.76 -17.00
C GLY A 273 -0.72 7.28 -16.02
N ILE A 274 -0.65 6.69 -14.82
CA ILE A 274 0.39 6.98 -13.82
C ILE A 274 1.11 5.68 -13.42
N HIS A 275 2.40 5.61 -13.71
CA HIS A 275 3.29 4.53 -13.27
C HIS A 275 4.73 5.04 -13.07
N GLY A 276 5.59 4.22 -12.46
CA GLY A 276 6.94 4.62 -12.03
C GLY A 276 7.92 5.01 -13.15
N ASP A 277 7.65 4.63 -14.40
CA ASP A 277 8.51 4.96 -15.55
C ASP A 277 8.13 6.29 -16.19
N ARG A 278 6.98 6.87 -15.83
CA ARG A 278 6.59 8.17 -16.35
C ARG A 278 7.39 9.29 -15.67
N PRO A 279 7.86 10.30 -16.42
CA PRO A 279 8.48 11.48 -15.84
C PRO A 279 7.57 12.17 -14.82
N GLN A 280 8.13 12.80 -13.79
CA GLN A 280 7.32 13.40 -12.72
C GLN A 280 6.35 14.43 -13.23
N ALA A 281 6.83 15.33 -14.09
CA ALA A 281 6.01 16.38 -14.65
C ALA A 281 4.81 15.81 -15.44
N THR A 282 4.93 14.60 -15.99
CA THR A 282 3.81 13.92 -16.65
C THR A 282 2.86 13.29 -15.63
N ARG A 283 3.38 12.64 -14.59
CA ARG A 283 2.56 12.08 -13.50
C ARG A 283 1.75 13.15 -12.78
N GLN A 284 2.37 14.30 -12.49
CA GLN A 284 1.72 15.43 -11.84
C GLN A 284 0.64 16.04 -12.74
N ARG A 285 0.92 16.25 -14.04
CA ARG A 285 -0.09 16.72 -15.00
C ARG A 285 -1.28 15.77 -15.12
N ALA A 286 -1.03 14.47 -15.22
CA ALA A 286 -2.10 13.46 -15.24
C ALA A 286 -2.98 13.53 -13.98
N LEU A 287 -2.35 13.70 -12.82
CA LEU A 287 -3.05 13.87 -11.55
C LEU A 287 -3.88 15.15 -11.52
N ASP A 288 -3.30 16.28 -11.91
CA ASP A 288 -3.95 17.59 -11.90
C ASP A 288 -5.16 17.61 -12.86
N SER A 289 -5.00 17.10 -14.08
CA SER A 289 -6.08 16.98 -15.06
C SER A 289 -7.18 16.01 -14.61
N PHE A 290 -6.83 14.94 -13.87
CA PHE A 290 -7.84 14.06 -13.27
C PHE A 290 -8.62 14.76 -12.15
N LYS A 291 -7.94 15.51 -11.28
CA LYS A 291 -8.59 16.33 -10.23
C LYS A 291 -9.50 17.41 -10.83
N ALA A 292 -9.08 18.02 -11.93
CA ALA A 292 -9.85 19.00 -12.69
C ALA A 292 -11.04 18.39 -13.46
N ARG A 293 -11.23 17.06 -13.44
CA ARG A 293 -12.24 16.31 -14.20
C ARG A 293 -12.10 16.45 -15.72
N GLU A 294 -10.91 16.83 -16.20
CA GLU A 294 -10.59 16.81 -17.62
C GLU A 294 -10.44 15.37 -18.08
N VAL A 295 -9.68 14.57 -17.32
CA VAL A 295 -9.51 13.13 -17.54
C VAL A 295 -10.64 12.36 -16.84
N GLN A 296 -11.33 11.51 -17.60
CA GLN A 296 -12.43 10.67 -17.10
C GLN A 296 -11.90 9.41 -16.41
N VAL A 297 -10.85 8.79 -16.97
CA VAL A 297 -10.28 7.55 -16.47
C VAL A 297 -8.79 7.72 -16.17
N LEU A 298 -8.42 7.61 -14.90
CA LEU A 298 -7.02 7.55 -14.51
C LEU A 298 -6.63 6.10 -14.27
N VAL A 299 -5.66 5.60 -15.03
CA VAL A 299 -5.16 4.22 -14.89
C VAL A 299 -3.82 4.27 -14.15
N ALA A 300 -3.64 3.45 -13.12
CA ALA A 300 -2.42 3.50 -12.31
C ALA A 300 -1.97 2.13 -11.80
N THR A 301 -0.68 2.02 -11.50
CA THR A 301 -0.13 0.91 -10.70
C THR A 301 -0.17 1.25 -9.20
N ASP A 302 -0.16 0.23 -8.34
CA ASP A 302 -0.15 0.39 -6.88
C ASP A 302 0.92 1.37 -6.40
N VAL A 303 2.15 1.16 -6.84
CA VAL A 303 3.30 1.97 -6.43
C VAL A 303 3.09 3.44 -6.74
N ALA A 304 2.47 3.72 -7.89
CA ALA A 304 2.35 5.06 -8.42
C ALA A 304 1.09 5.79 -7.95
N ALA A 305 0.05 5.05 -7.56
CA ALA A 305 -1.20 5.59 -7.03
C ALA A 305 -1.27 5.65 -5.50
N ARG A 306 -0.45 4.87 -4.78
CA ARG A 306 -0.33 5.03 -3.34
C ARG A 306 0.23 6.44 -3.04
N GLY A 307 -0.36 7.15 -2.08
CA GLY A 307 0.02 8.53 -1.72
C GLY A 307 -0.40 9.60 -2.75
N LEU A 308 -1.21 9.25 -3.76
CA LEU A 308 -1.93 10.28 -4.50
C LEU A 308 -3.03 10.84 -3.60
N ASP A 309 -3.11 12.16 -3.53
CA ASP A 309 -4.17 12.89 -2.85
C ASP A 309 -5.44 12.94 -3.71
N ILE A 310 -6.00 11.77 -4.02
CA ILE A 310 -7.26 11.65 -4.74
C ILE A 310 -8.22 10.90 -3.83
N ASP A 311 -8.94 11.67 -3.04
CA ASP A 311 -9.96 11.17 -2.13
C ASP A 311 -11.36 11.49 -2.68
N ASP A 312 -12.37 10.82 -2.16
CA ASP A 312 -13.79 11.01 -2.51
C ASP A 312 -14.16 10.72 -3.97
N LEU A 313 -13.48 9.75 -4.60
CA LEU A 313 -13.90 9.27 -5.91
C LEU A 313 -15.24 8.53 -5.84
N PRO A 314 -16.09 8.62 -6.87
CA PRO A 314 -17.33 7.86 -6.91
C PRO A 314 -17.09 6.37 -7.12
N LEU A 315 -16.01 6.01 -7.84
CA LEU A 315 -15.74 4.64 -8.23
C LEU A 315 -14.23 4.34 -8.32
N VAL A 316 -13.87 3.19 -7.75
CA VAL A 316 -12.56 2.55 -7.96
C VAL A 316 -12.76 1.22 -8.68
N VAL A 317 -11.94 0.95 -9.69
CA VAL A 317 -11.95 -0.35 -10.40
C VAL A 317 -10.59 -1.03 -10.27
N ASN A 318 -10.58 -2.24 -9.72
CA ASN A 318 -9.44 -3.13 -9.77
C ASN A 318 -9.50 -3.94 -11.06
N LEU A 319 -8.79 -3.49 -12.10
CA LEU A 319 -8.63 -4.28 -13.32
C LEU A 319 -7.91 -5.59 -13.00
N ASP A 320 -6.86 -5.50 -12.17
CA ASP A 320 -6.15 -6.63 -11.60
C ASP A 320 -6.21 -6.59 -10.08
N LEU A 321 -6.33 -7.74 -9.41
CA LEU A 321 -6.22 -7.78 -7.96
C LEU A 321 -4.78 -7.47 -7.51
N PRO A 322 -4.59 -6.74 -6.39
CA PRO A 322 -3.26 -6.50 -5.86
C PRO A 322 -2.62 -7.82 -5.40
N ILE A 323 -1.28 -7.86 -5.44
CA ILE A 323 -0.51 -9.03 -4.96
C ILE A 323 -0.60 -9.14 -3.43
N VAL A 324 -0.64 -8.01 -2.74
CA VAL A 324 -0.74 -7.90 -1.28
C VAL A 324 -2.18 -7.48 -0.92
N ALA A 325 -2.81 -8.16 0.03
CA ALA A 325 -4.23 -7.94 0.34
C ALA A 325 -4.47 -6.53 0.93
N GLU A 326 -3.51 -6.01 1.69
CA GLU A 326 -3.55 -4.69 2.31
C GLU A 326 -3.68 -3.57 1.26
N ASP A 327 -3.06 -3.74 0.10
CA ASP A 327 -3.21 -2.81 -1.02
C ASP A 327 -4.64 -2.70 -1.51
N TYR A 328 -5.42 -3.77 -1.43
CA TYR A 328 -6.83 -3.70 -1.80
C TYR A 328 -7.58 -2.68 -0.96
N VAL A 329 -7.35 -2.68 0.36
CA VAL A 329 -7.95 -1.71 1.29
C VAL A 329 -7.49 -0.29 0.96
N HIS A 330 -6.22 -0.12 0.58
CA HIS A 330 -5.69 1.19 0.17
C HIS A 330 -6.28 1.70 -1.16
N ARG A 331 -6.52 0.80 -2.12
CA ARG A 331 -7.14 1.13 -3.40
C ARG A 331 -8.58 1.56 -3.22
N ILE A 332 -9.40 0.73 -2.57
CA ILE A 332 -10.82 1.03 -2.35
C ILE A 332 -11.00 2.20 -1.38
N GLY A 333 -10.00 2.46 -0.53
CA GLY A 333 -9.99 3.63 0.34
C GLY A 333 -9.90 4.96 -0.38
N ARG A 334 -9.74 5.00 -1.72
CA ARG A 334 -9.87 6.21 -2.55
C ARG A 334 -11.31 6.62 -2.83
N THR A 335 -12.26 5.78 -2.43
CA THR A 335 -13.70 6.06 -2.49
C THR A 335 -14.33 5.94 -1.09
N GLY A 336 -15.51 6.54 -0.90
CA GLY A 336 -16.33 6.34 0.30
C GLY A 336 -15.77 6.92 1.61
N ARG A 337 -15.10 8.08 1.56
CA ARG A 337 -14.68 8.84 2.75
C ARG A 337 -15.72 9.88 3.16
N ALA A 338 -15.56 10.44 4.36
CA ALA A 338 -16.39 11.52 4.92
C ALA A 338 -17.92 11.28 4.93
N GLY A 339 -18.37 10.02 5.00
CA GLY A 339 -19.80 9.67 5.03
C GLY A 339 -20.46 9.48 3.66
N ASN A 340 -19.71 9.66 2.56
CA ASN A 340 -20.19 9.39 1.21
C ASN A 340 -20.20 7.90 0.88
N LYS A 341 -21.16 7.46 0.05
CA LYS A 341 -21.20 6.08 -0.45
C LYS A 341 -20.28 5.93 -1.65
N GLY A 342 -19.20 5.17 -1.48
CA GLY A 342 -18.26 4.81 -2.53
C GLY A 342 -18.50 3.41 -3.09
N GLU A 343 -18.11 3.16 -4.34
CA GLU A 343 -18.17 1.82 -4.95
C GLU A 343 -16.78 1.35 -5.41
N ALA A 344 -16.51 0.06 -5.21
CA ALA A 344 -15.30 -0.60 -5.66
C ALA A 344 -15.64 -1.89 -6.40
N ILE A 345 -15.15 -2.01 -7.64
CA ILE A 345 -15.41 -3.16 -8.51
C ILE A 345 -14.10 -3.88 -8.77
N SER A 346 -14.08 -5.20 -8.65
CA SER A 346 -12.92 -6.03 -9.00
C SER A 346 -13.20 -6.92 -10.19
N LEU A 347 -12.37 -6.86 -11.23
CA LEU A 347 -12.41 -7.81 -12.34
C LEU A 347 -11.47 -8.97 -12.02
N VAL A 348 -12.03 -10.17 -11.87
CA VAL A 348 -11.28 -11.31 -11.30
C VAL A 348 -11.23 -12.46 -12.27
N CYS A 349 -10.03 -12.95 -12.57
CA CYS A 349 -9.84 -14.19 -13.32
C CYS A 349 -9.49 -15.37 -12.40
N ALA A 350 -9.53 -16.59 -12.94
CA ALA A 350 -9.32 -17.82 -12.16
C ALA A 350 -7.94 -17.88 -11.47
N ASP A 351 -6.91 -17.31 -12.09
CA ASP A 351 -5.53 -17.28 -11.58
C ASP A 351 -5.39 -16.43 -10.31
N GLU A 352 -6.32 -15.51 -10.06
CA GLU A 352 -6.28 -14.56 -8.95
C GLU A 352 -7.04 -15.05 -7.72
N VAL A 353 -7.54 -16.28 -7.70
CA VAL A 353 -8.36 -16.82 -6.60
C VAL A 353 -7.66 -16.75 -5.24
N GLN A 354 -6.34 -16.95 -5.20
CA GLN A 354 -5.57 -16.86 -3.95
C GLN A 354 -5.46 -15.42 -3.46
N LEU A 355 -5.37 -14.46 -4.38
CA LEU A 355 -5.37 -13.03 -4.05
C LEU A 355 -6.75 -12.62 -3.54
N LEU A 356 -7.82 -13.08 -4.20
CA LEU A 356 -9.20 -12.87 -3.75
C LEU A 356 -9.41 -13.42 -2.33
N ALA A 357 -8.98 -14.66 -2.08
CA ALA A 357 -9.10 -15.28 -0.77
C ALA A 357 -8.39 -14.49 0.33
N ALA A 358 -7.15 -14.02 0.07
CA ALA A 358 -6.42 -13.19 1.02
C ALA A 358 -7.13 -11.85 1.30
N ILE A 359 -7.71 -11.24 0.27
CA ILE A 359 -8.52 -10.01 0.40
C ILE A 359 -9.76 -10.26 1.27
N GLU A 360 -10.53 -11.32 1.00
CA GLU A 360 -11.76 -11.63 1.73
C GLU A 360 -11.50 -12.00 3.20
N VAL A 361 -10.34 -12.61 3.51
CA VAL A 361 -9.87 -12.82 4.88
C VAL A 361 -9.57 -11.51 5.57
N LEU A 362 -8.81 -10.62 4.90
CA LEU A 362 -8.43 -9.34 5.47
C LEU A 362 -9.66 -8.46 5.73
N THR A 363 -10.56 -8.36 4.76
CA THR A 363 -11.79 -7.56 4.88
C THR A 363 -12.84 -8.25 5.77
N ARG A 364 -12.70 -9.55 6.03
CA ARG A 364 -13.67 -10.42 6.72
C ARG A 364 -15.03 -10.45 6.01
N GLN A 365 -15.01 -10.30 4.69
CA GLN A 365 -16.21 -10.25 3.86
C GLN A 365 -15.95 -10.96 2.53
N THR A 366 -16.85 -11.87 2.14
CA THR A 366 -16.89 -12.41 0.78
C THR A 366 -17.45 -11.37 -0.18
N LEU A 367 -16.75 -11.13 -1.29
CA LEU A 367 -17.19 -10.17 -2.28
C LEU A 367 -18.37 -10.74 -3.10
N PRO A 368 -19.52 -10.03 -3.16
CA PRO A 368 -20.63 -10.42 -4.03
C PRO A 368 -20.16 -10.55 -5.48
N ARG A 369 -20.59 -11.63 -6.15
CA ARG A 369 -20.21 -11.92 -7.53
C ARG A 369 -21.35 -11.57 -8.46
N HIS A 370 -21.06 -10.74 -9.47
CA HIS A 370 -22.00 -10.38 -10.52
C HIS A 370 -21.47 -10.89 -11.84
N GLU A 371 -22.24 -11.75 -12.51
CA GLU A 371 -21.90 -12.21 -13.86
C GLU A 371 -22.39 -11.18 -14.89
N GLU A 372 -21.53 -10.82 -15.85
CA GLU A 372 -21.92 -10.00 -16.99
C GLU A 372 -22.17 -10.94 -18.19
N PRO A 373 -23.40 -10.98 -18.76
CA PRO A 373 -23.81 -12.03 -19.72
C PRO A 373 -22.85 -12.26 -20.89
N ASP A 374 -22.31 -11.19 -21.48
CA ASP A 374 -21.41 -11.30 -22.63
C ASP A 374 -19.97 -11.66 -22.24
N PHE A 375 -19.65 -11.68 -20.95
CA PHE A 375 -18.30 -11.82 -20.39
C PHE A 375 -18.15 -12.99 -19.40
N ILE A 376 -19.10 -13.93 -19.40
CA ILE A 376 -19.01 -15.14 -18.58
C ILE A 376 -17.69 -15.85 -18.89
N PRO A 377 -16.83 -16.11 -17.87
CA PRO A 377 -15.52 -16.68 -18.10
C PRO A 377 -15.60 -18.15 -18.48
N GLU A 378 -14.77 -18.57 -19.43
CA GLU A 378 -14.52 -19.98 -19.72
C GLU A 378 -13.85 -20.66 -18.52
N HIS A 379 -12.89 -19.97 -17.90
CA HIS A 379 -12.22 -20.43 -16.69
C HIS A 379 -12.92 -19.89 -15.45
N ARG A 380 -13.81 -20.70 -14.87
CA ARG A 380 -14.56 -20.30 -13.68
C ARG A 380 -13.64 -19.95 -12.51
N VAL A 381 -13.86 -18.76 -11.94
CA VAL A 381 -13.27 -18.33 -10.68
C VAL A 381 -13.85 -19.18 -9.54
N PRO A 382 -13.04 -19.98 -8.82
CA PRO A 382 -13.54 -20.81 -7.73
C PRO A 382 -14.23 -19.98 -6.63
N MET A 383 -15.19 -20.58 -5.93
CA MET A 383 -15.84 -19.94 -4.77
C MET A 383 -14.89 -19.92 -3.58
N THR A 384 -14.96 -18.85 -2.80
CA THR A 384 -14.13 -18.58 -1.61
C THR A 384 -15.06 -18.27 -0.45
N ASP A 385 -14.61 -18.53 0.78
CA ASP A 385 -15.29 -18.10 2.00
C ASP A 385 -14.50 -16.98 2.72
N ALA A 386 -15.13 -16.34 3.71
CA ALA A 386 -14.49 -15.28 4.50
C ALA A 386 -13.30 -15.78 5.36
N SER A 387 -13.05 -17.09 5.40
CA SER A 387 -11.87 -17.70 6.02
C SER A 387 -10.73 -17.97 5.02
N GLY A 388 -10.93 -17.60 3.75
CA GLY A 388 -9.94 -17.72 2.68
C GLY A 388 -9.82 -19.12 2.09
N GLN A 389 -10.73 -20.04 2.45
CA GLN A 389 -10.71 -21.37 1.86
C GLN A 389 -11.42 -21.36 0.51
N VAL A 390 -10.75 -21.93 -0.49
CA VAL A 390 -11.36 -22.20 -1.79
C VAL A 390 -12.32 -23.37 -1.64
N ILE A 391 -13.63 -23.08 -1.74
CA ILE A 391 -14.69 -24.08 -1.66
C ILE A 391 -14.60 -24.97 -2.90
N LYS A 392 -13.97 -26.15 -2.74
CA LYS A 392 -13.99 -27.19 -3.77
C LYS A 392 -15.39 -27.79 -3.79
N LYS A 393 -16.10 -27.70 -4.93
CA LYS A 393 -17.35 -28.44 -5.12
C LYS A 393 -17.10 -29.93 -4.83
N PRO A 394 -17.97 -30.62 -4.07
CA PRO A 394 -17.83 -32.05 -3.87
C PRO A 394 -17.80 -32.76 -5.23
N LYS A 395 -16.77 -33.57 -5.48
CA LYS A 395 -16.69 -34.41 -6.69
C LYS A 395 -17.95 -35.27 -6.73
N LYS A 396 -18.76 -35.17 -7.79
CA LYS A 396 -19.87 -36.10 -8.03
C LYS A 396 -19.34 -37.54 -7.91
N PRO A 397 -19.98 -38.42 -7.11
CA PRO A 397 -19.52 -39.80 -7.00
C PRO A 397 -19.54 -40.46 -8.39
N LYS A 398 -18.42 -41.08 -8.78
CA LYS A 398 -18.34 -41.88 -10.02
C LYS A 398 -19.38 -43.00 -9.90
N LYS A 399 -20.33 -43.07 -10.85
CA LYS A 399 -21.23 -44.22 -10.98
C LYS A 399 -20.39 -45.50 -11.12
N PRO A 400 -20.73 -46.60 -10.42
CA PRO A 400 -20.04 -47.88 -10.59
C PRO A 400 -20.22 -48.37 -12.03
N LYS A 401 -19.14 -48.88 -12.65
CA LYS A 401 -19.24 -49.64 -13.90
C LYS A 401 -19.90 -50.99 -13.58
N GLU A 402 -21.04 -51.28 -14.20
CA GLU A 402 -21.59 -52.64 -14.25
C GLU A 402 -20.62 -53.54 -15.02
N ASN A 403 -20.04 -54.53 -14.32
CA ASN A 403 -19.35 -55.64 -14.95
C ASN A 403 -20.39 -56.65 -15.44
N SER A 404 -20.60 -56.69 -16.76
CA SER A 404 -21.35 -57.76 -17.43
C SER A 404 -20.52 -59.05 -17.44
N ALA A 405 -20.77 -59.91 -16.46
CA ALA A 405 -20.24 -61.27 -16.42
C ALA A 405 -20.91 -62.12 -17.51
N LYS A 406 -20.17 -62.45 -18.57
CA LYS A 406 -20.53 -63.56 -19.47
C LYS A 406 -19.96 -64.87 -18.92
N ARG A 407 -20.88 -65.73 -18.47
CA ARG A 407 -20.69 -67.16 -18.20
C ARG A 407 -20.17 -67.88 -19.46
N GLY A 408 -19.21 -68.76 -19.28
CA GLY A 408 -18.85 -69.83 -20.22
C GLY A 408 -18.28 -71.01 -19.43
N LEU A 409 -19.13 -72.00 -19.16
CA LEU A 409 -18.77 -73.28 -18.54
C LEU A 409 -18.23 -74.25 -19.61
N GLY A 410 -17.16 -74.96 -19.28
CA GLY A 410 -17.13 -76.42 -19.44
C GLY A 410 -15.99 -77.04 -20.27
N ARG A 411 -15.30 -78.00 -19.60
CA ARG A 411 -14.76 -79.30 -20.06
C ARG A 411 -13.23 -79.43 -19.86
N TRP A 412 -12.68 -80.07 -18.82
CA TRP A 412 -12.64 -81.50 -18.37
C TRP A 412 -11.89 -82.47 -19.29
N MET A 413 -10.65 -82.80 -18.86
CA MET A 413 -9.85 -84.05 -18.88
C MET A 413 -8.36 -83.66 -19.07
N ASP A 414 -7.31 -84.30 -18.55
CA ASP A 414 -7.01 -85.23 -17.44
C ASP A 414 -5.47 -85.47 -17.56
N SER A 415 -4.85 -86.05 -16.54
CA SER A 415 -3.57 -86.79 -16.50
C SER A 415 -2.21 -86.08 -16.27
N SER A 416 -1.67 -86.43 -15.09
CA SER A 416 -0.32 -86.91 -14.75
C SER A 416 0.88 -85.98 -14.55
N GLU A 417 1.24 -85.89 -13.25
CA GLU A 417 2.55 -86.15 -12.62
C GLU A 417 3.78 -85.21 -12.73
N ALA A 418 4.30 -84.97 -11.52
CA ALA A 418 5.69 -84.84 -11.08
C ALA A 418 6.45 -83.50 -11.26
N GLY A 419 6.99 -83.00 -10.14
CA GLY A 419 8.16 -82.11 -10.14
C GLY A 419 8.17 -81.02 -9.07
N SER A 420 8.76 -81.32 -7.92
CA SER A 420 9.09 -80.45 -6.79
C SER A 420 9.97 -79.24 -7.13
N ALA A 421 9.65 -78.05 -6.61
CA ALA A 421 10.63 -76.98 -6.32
C ALA A 421 10.09 -75.96 -5.30
N GLU A 422 10.90 -75.67 -4.29
CA GLU A 422 10.66 -74.74 -3.16
C GLU A 422 10.50 -73.26 -3.60
N PRO A 423 9.79 -72.41 -2.82
CA PRO A 423 9.67 -70.98 -3.13
C PRO A 423 10.83 -70.15 -2.54
N ALA A 424 11.46 -69.35 -3.40
CA ALA A 424 12.52 -68.41 -3.04
C ALA A 424 11.99 -67.18 -2.25
N VAL A 425 12.61 -66.93 -1.10
CA VAL A 425 12.39 -65.78 -0.20
C VAL A 425 13.02 -64.50 -0.80
N LYS A 426 12.24 -63.42 -0.93
CA LYS A 426 12.74 -62.09 -1.32
C LYS A 426 13.20 -61.27 -0.13
N ALA A 427 14.40 -60.70 -0.24
CA ALA A 427 15.09 -59.92 0.79
C ALA A 427 14.51 -58.51 1.03
N VAL A 428 14.49 -58.12 2.31
CA VAL A 428 14.11 -56.79 2.83
C VAL A 428 15.27 -55.80 2.66
N ARG A 429 14.99 -54.62 2.08
CA ARG A 429 15.96 -53.50 1.96
C ARG A 429 16.07 -52.72 3.27
N LYS A 430 17.32 -52.50 3.74
CA LYS A 430 17.69 -51.65 4.89
C LYS A 430 17.69 -50.15 4.54
N VAL A 431 17.33 -49.35 5.55
CA VAL A 431 17.31 -47.89 5.59
C VAL A 431 18.74 -47.32 5.75
N PRO A 432 19.11 -46.15 5.18
CA PRO A 432 20.43 -45.55 5.39
C PRO A 432 20.46 -44.62 6.62
N SER A 433 21.50 -44.77 7.46
CA SER A 433 21.84 -43.85 8.55
C SER A 433 22.84 -42.78 8.07
N PHE A 434 22.59 -41.52 8.42
CA PHE A 434 23.53 -40.41 8.27
C PHE A 434 24.28 -40.17 9.58
N ASN A 435 25.62 -40.24 9.57
CA ASN A 435 26.44 -39.30 10.35
C ASN A 435 27.93 -39.38 9.99
N GLY A 436 28.60 -38.22 9.97
CA GLY A 436 30.07 -38.14 9.94
C GLY A 436 30.58 -36.78 9.46
N GLY A 437 30.91 -35.88 10.41
CA GLY A 437 31.45 -34.53 10.19
C GLY A 437 32.92 -34.46 9.72
N PRO A 438 33.70 -33.48 10.19
CA PRO A 438 33.95 -32.22 9.48
C PRO A 438 35.28 -32.19 8.69
N ARG A 439 35.30 -31.43 7.58
CA ARG A 439 36.48 -31.22 6.71
C ARG A 439 37.43 -30.15 7.26
N LYS A 440 38.71 -30.53 7.39
CA LYS A 440 39.86 -29.67 7.70
C LYS A 440 40.17 -28.66 6.59
N ARG A 441 40.70 -27.51 7.00
CA ARG A 441 41.26 -26.41 6.20
C ARG A 441 42.77 -26.60 5.90
N LYS A 442 43.22 -25.83 4.89
CA LYS A 442 44.57 -25.26 4.62
C LYS A 442 45.54 -26.04 3.70
N PRO A 443 46.53 -25.36 3.06
CA PRO A 443 46.98 -23.96 3.22
C PRO A 443 46.20 -22.92 2.42
#